data_AF-A0A7K9UXY3-F1
#
_entry.id   AF-A0A7K9UXY3-F1
#
_cell.length_a   1.000
_cell.length_b   1.000
_cell.length_c   1.000
_cell.angle_alpha   90.00
_cell.angle_beta   90.00
_cell.angle_gamma   90.00
#
_symmetry.space_group_name_H-M   'P 1'
#
loop_
_entity.id
_entity.type
_entity.pdbx_description
1 polymer ?
#
loop_
_entity_poly.entity_id
_entity_poly.type
_entity_poly.pdbx_seq_one_letter_code
_entity_poly.pdbx_strand_id
1 'polypeptide(L)'
;QVTSWLKEVFGNQPIPQYEVNAQTIDILYELMEYSEARDRDVSLLIEDMEQKAAEYEADANYLQGILTESLGLSPSSLSSEGTAYLNALVNSAMTLETKDTSLASFFCAINDMSSELYATESKNRELELELTNIRKRLTAALALEKRLEEDLKKTKEHLEVEKAKAESRSQNLKFLKDKSEDFKIRIKAAEEQLAATGLDQSLTHQSLVSLSE
;
A
#
# COMPACT_ATOMS: atom_id res chain seq x y z
N GLN A 1 -44.62 -10.05 12.44
CA GLN A 1 -43.36 -10.78 12.71
C GLN A 1 -43.19 -10.97 14.21
N VAL A 2 -42.98 -9.89 14.98
CA VAL A 2 -42.88 -9.91 16.47
C VAL A 2 -44.02 -10.66 17.18
N THR A 3 -45.28 -10.43 16.80
CA THR A 3 -46.43 -11.11 17.42
C THR A 3 -46.52 -12.60 17.11
N SER A 4 -45.97 -13.06 15.99
CA SER A 4 -45.87 -14.48 15.66
C SER A 4 -44.74 -15.13 16.43
N TRP A 5 -43.58 -14.47 16.50
CA TRP A 5 -42.43 -14.89 17.31
C TRP A 5 -42.79 -15.00 18.79
N LEU A 6 -43.52 -14.03 19.36
CA LEU A 6 -44.00 -14.13 20.75
C LEU A 6 -44.93 -15.32 20.97
N LYS A 7 -45.77 -15.69 20.00
CA LYS A 7 -46.60 -16.91 20.12
C LYS A 7 -45.77 -18.18 20.11
N GLU A 8 -44.69 -18.20 19.34
CA GLU A 8 -43.77 -19.32 19.27
C GLU A 8 -42.98 -19.47 20.58
N VAL A 9 -42.41 -18.37 21.09
CA VAL A 9 -41.63 -18.34 22.34
C VAL A 9 -42.49 -18.74 23.55
N PHE A 10 -43.72 -18.25 23.65
CA PHE A 10 -44.62 -18.58 24.78
C PHE A 10 -45.40 -19.88 24.57
N GLY A 11 -45.44 -20.43 23.35
CA GLY A 11 -46.15 -21.65 23.01
C GLY A 11 -47.62 -21.62 23.43
N ASN A 12 -47.98 -22.48 24.40
CA ASN A 12 -49.34 -22.57 24.94
C ASN A 12 -49.64 -21.58 26.08
N GLN A 13 -48.65 -20.80 26.52
CA GLN A 13 -48.83 -19.81 27.58
C GLN A 13 -49.39 -18.49 27.01
N PRO A 14 -50.24 -17.78 27.77
CA PRO A 14 -50.73 -16.48 27.34
C PRO A 14 -49.58 -15.46 27.32
N ILE A 15 -49.47 -14.71 26.22
CA ILE A 15 -48.50 -13.62 26.09
C ILE A 15 -48.86 -12.52 27.10
N PRO A 16 -47.92 -12.08 27.96
CA PRO A 16 -48.16 -10.99 28.89
C PRO A 16 -48.61 -9.72 28.18
N GLN A 17 -49.51 -8.96 28.80
CA GLN A 17 -49.91 -7.66 28.25
C GLN A 17 -48.75 -6.68 28.32
N TYR A 18 -48.49 -6.00 27.21
CA TYR A 18 -47.45 -4.99 27.08
C TYR A 18 -48.00 -3.75 26.35
N GLU A 19 -47.36 -2.60 26.58
CA GLU A 19 -47.74 -1.37 25.92
C GLU A 19 -47.26 -1.38 24.46
N VAL A 20 -48.20 -1.32 23.53
CA VAL A 20 -47.91 -1.27 22.09
C VAL A 20 -47.61 0.18 21.68
N ASN A 21 -46.36 0.59 21.85
CA ASN A 21 -45.83 1.84 21.32
C ASN A 21 -44.62 1.55 20.41
N ALA A 22 -44.19 2.54 19.61
CA ALA A 22 -43.13 2.36 18.62
C ALA A 22 -41.82 1.86 19.26
N GLN A 23 -41.45 2.42 20.42
CA GLN A 23 -40.26 2.04 21.16
C GLN A 23 -40.32 0.58 21.64
N THR A 24 -41.45 0.13 22.18
CA THR A 24 -41.63 -1.26 22.62
C THR A 24 -41.55 -2.24 21.45
N ILE A 25 -42.12 -1.88 20.30
CA ILE A 25 -42.07 -2.73 19.10
C ILE A 25 -40.66 -2.84 18.55
N ASP A 26 -39.89 -1.75 18.52
CA ASP A 26 -38.50 -1.76 18.08
C ASP A 26 -37.63 -2.65 18.98
N ILE A 27 -37.76 -2.51 20.31
CA ILE A 27 -37.03 -3.36 21.29
C ILE A 27 -37.38 -4.85 21.09
N LEU A 28 -38.65 -5.18 20.89
CA LEU A 28 -39.07 -6.56 20.68
C LEU A 28 -38.59 -7.11 19.32
N TYR A 29 -38.47 -6.26 18.31
CA TYR A 29 -37.94 -6.64 17.01
C TYR A 29 -36.43 -6.92 17.09
N GLU A 30 -35.65 -6.07 17.75
CA GLU A 30 -34.23 -6.35 18.03
C GLU A 30 -34.04 -7.64 18.82
N LEU A 31 -34.87 -7.87 19.84
CA LEU A 31 -34.82 -9.09 20.65
C LEU A 31 -35.15 -10.34 19.83
N MET A 32 -36.14 -10.25 18.93
CA MET A 32 -36.49 -11.32 18.00
C MET A 32 -35.30 -11.65 17.09
N GLU A 33 -34.72 -10.65 16.41
CA GLU A 33 -33.56 -10.86 15.52
C GLU A 33 -32.37 -11.48 16.26
N TYR A 34 -32.09 -10.99 17.47
CA TYR A 34 -31.03 -11.54 18.32
C TYR A 34 -31.32 -12.99 18.73
N SER A 35 -32.57 -13.30 19.11
CA SER A 35 -32.96 -14.66 19.49
C SER A 35 -32.88 -15.63 18.31
N GLU A 36 -33.37 -15.24 17.13
CA GLU A 36 -33.31 -16.07 15.91
C GLU A 36 -31.87 -16.33 15.47
N ALA A 37 -31.00 -15.31 15.57
CA ALA A 37 -29.58 -15.48 15.29
C ALA A 37 -28.94 -16.48 16.26
N ARG A 38 -29.20 -16.33 17.57
CA ARG A 38 -28.68 -17.25 18.59
C ARG A 38 -29.22 -18.67 18.42
N ASP A 39 -30.50 -18.83 18.11
CA ASP A 39 -31.12 -20.15 17.94
C ASP A 39 -30.55 -20.86 16.70
N ARG A 40 -30.23 -20.11 15.63
CA ARG A 40 -29.50 -20.62 14.48
C ARG A 40 -28.09 -21.09 14.87
N ASP A 41 -27.35 -20.30 15.62
CA ASP A 41 -26.00 -20.65 16.07
C ASP A 41 -25.99 -21.90 16.95
N VAL A 42 -26.97 -22.01 17.86
CA VAL A 42 -27.16 -23.21 18.70
C VAL A 42 -27.51 -24.43 17.84
N SER A 43 -28.36 -24.26 16.83
CA SER A 43 -28.72 -25.36 15.91
C SER A 43 -27.50 -25.87 15.14
N LEU A 44 -26.67 -24.96 14.61
CA LEU A 44 -25.43 -25.32 13.93
C LEU A 44 -24.45 -26.04 14.87
N LEU A 45 -24.35 -25.61 16.12
CA LEU A 45 -23.53 -26.29 17.12
C LEU A 45 -24.04 -27.71 17.41
N ILE A 46 -25.35 -27.90 17.51
CA ILE A 46 -25.95 -29.23 17.71
C ILE A 46 -25.62 -30.14 16.51
N GLU A 47 -25.84 -29.66 15.29
CA GLU A 47 -25.54 -30.41 14.05
C GLU A 47 -24.06 -30.81 13.98
N ASP A 48 -23.13 -29.90 14.30
CA ASP A 48 -21.70 -30.19 14.35
C ASP A 48 -21.37 -31.27 15.40
N MET A 49 -21.95 -31.16 16.60
CA MET A 49 -21.74 -32.14 17.66
C MET A 49 -22.31 -33.53 17.30
N GLU A 50 -23.46 -33.58 16.65
CA GLU A 50 -24.06 -34.84 16.17
C GLU A 50 -23.20 -35.49 15.09
N GLN A 51 -22.73 -34.71 14.10
CA GLN A 51 -21.85 -35.23 13.06
C GLN A 51 -20.53 -35.74 13.65
N LYS A 52 -19.92 -34.97 14.56
CA LYS A 52 -18.70 -35.36 15.24
C LYS A 52 -18.90 -36.65 16.04
N ALA A 53 -20.02 -36.79 16.75
CA ALA A 53 -20.35 -38.03 17.46
C ALA A 53 -20.43 -39.25 16.52
N ALA A 54 -21.06 -39.08 15.36
CA ALA A 54 -21.14 -40.15 14.35
C ALA A 54 -19.76 -40.54 13.78
N GLU A 55 -18.88 -39.56 13.53
CA GLU A 55 -17.51 -39.80 13.10
C GLU A 55 -16.71 -40.59 14.16
N TYR A 56 -16.81 -40.21 15.44
CA TYR A 56 -16.17 -40.94 16.53
C TYR A 56 -16.70 -42.36 16.69
N GLU A 57 -18.00 -42.55 16.55
CA GLU A 57 -18.61 -43.88 16.61
C GLU A 57 -18.09 -44.77 15.46
N ALA A 58 -18.02 -44.22 14.24
CA ALA A 58 -17.46 -44.93 13.09
C ALA A 58 -15.98 -45.32 13.30
N ASP A 59 -15.16 -44.39 13.78
CA ASP A 59 -13.75 -44.65 14.10
C ASP A 59 -13.59 -45.68 15.22
N ALA A 60 -14.41 -45.59 16.27
CA ALA A 60 -14.39 -46.55 17.36
C ALA A 60 -14.76 -47.96 16.88
N ASN A 61 -15.78 -48.09 16.03
CA ASN A 61 -16.18 -49.35 15.42
C ASN A 61 -15.08 -49.92 14.51
N TYR A 62 -14.44 -49.07 13.70
CA TYR A 62 -13.32 -49.46 12.84
C TYR A 62 -12.13 -49.99 13.66
N LEU A 63 -11.72 -49.26 14.70
CA LEU A 63 -10.63 -49.68 15.59
C LEU A 63 -10.98 -50.95 16.36
N GLN A 64 -12.23 -51.07 16.82
CA GLN A 64 -12.71 -52.28 17.46
C GLN A 64 -12.60 -53.47 16.51
N GLY A 65 -13.02 -53.33 15.25
CA GLY A 65 -12.91 -54.38 14.23
C GLY A 65 -11.46 -54.81 13.98
N ILE A 66 -10.51 -53.87 13.90
CA ILE A 66 -9.07 -54.21 13.81
C ILE A 66 -8.62 -55.04 15.01
N LEU A 67 -8.94 -54.58 16.23
CA LEU A 67 -8.51 -55.25 17.45
C LEU A 67 -9.09 -56.66 17.57
N THR A 68 -10.38 -56.82 17.31
CA THR A 68 -11.08 -58.09 17.50
C THR A 68 -10.88 -59.05 16.32
N GLU A 69 -11.04 -58.60 15.08
CA GLU A 69 -11.03 -59.47 13.90
C GLU A 69 -9.62 -59.72 13.37
N SER A 70 -8.77 -58.69 13.33
CA SER A 70 -7.42 -58.81 12.74
C SER A 70 -6.39 -59.29 13.76
N LEU A 71 -6.52 -58.87 15.02
CA LEU A 71 -5.53 -59.17 16.07
C LEU A 71 -6.03 -60.18 17.11
N GLY A 72 -7.32 -60.53 17.11
CA GLY A 72 -7.89 -61.47 18.07
C GLY A 72 -7.90 -60.96 19.52
N LEU A 73 -7.76 -59.64 19.72
CA LEU A 73 -7.72 -59.00 21.02
C LEU A 73 -9.14 -58.61 21.42
N SER A 74 -9.80 -59.46 22.19
CA SER A 74 -11.08 -59.15 22.83
C SER A 74 -10.86 -58.76 24.30
N PRO A 75 -11.69 -57.88 24.89
CA PRO A 75 -11.68 -57.63 26.34
C PRO A 75 -11.84 -58.92 27.16
N SER A 76 -12.52 -59.93 26.62
CA SER A 76 -12.68 -61.25 27.24
C SER A 76 -11.41 -62.11 27.21
N SER A 77 -10.42 -61.73 26.40
CA SER A 77 -9.12 -62.42 26.30
C SER A 77 -8.12 -61.97 27.38
N LEU A 78 -8.45 -60.93 28.15
CA LEU A 78 -7.59 -60.39 29.21
C LEU A 78 -7.87 -61.08 30.55
N SER A 79 -6.84 -61.18 31.40
CA SER A 79 -7.03 -61.57 32.81
C SER A 79 -7.78 -60.48 33.58
N SER A 80 -8.23 -60.79 34.80
CA SER A 80 -8.82 -59.81 35.73
C SER A 80 -7.92 -58.60 35.95
N GLU A 81 -6.62 -58.82 36.11
CA GLU A 81 -5.61 -57.78 36.31
C GLU A 81 -5.41 -56.96 35.02
N GLY A 82 -5.36 -57.61 33.86
CA GLY A 82 -5.24 -56.93 32.57
C GLY A 82 -6.42 -56.00 32.30
N THR A 83 -7.64 -56.47 32.59
CA THR A 83 -8.86 -55.65 32.48
C THR A 83 -8.84 -54.48 33.47
N ALA A 84 -8.34 -54.68 34.70
CA ALA A 84 -8.21 -53.60 35.68
C ALA A 84 -7.22 -52.51 35.22
N TYR A 85 -6.06 -52.89 34.66
CA TYR A 85 -5.11 -51.93 34.11
C TYR A 85 -5.66 -51.17 32.90
N LEU A 86 -6.35 -51.87 31.99
CA LEU A 86 -7.01 -51.23 30.84
C LEU A 86 -8.05 -50.21 31.30
N ASN A 87 -8.90 -50.56 32.27
CA ASN A 87 -9.88 -49.63 32.83
C ASN A 87 -9.22 -48.42 33.51
N ALA A 88 -8.14 -48.63 34.26
CA ALA A 88 -7.38 -47.54 34.87
C ALA A 88 -6.80 -46.59 33.80
N LEU A 89 -6.31 -47.13 32.69
CA LEU A 89 -5.80 -46.34 31.57
C LEU A 89 -6.92 -45.55 30.88
N VAL A 90 -8.05 -46.19 30.56
CA VAL A 90 -9.22 -45.53 29.97
C VAL A 90 -9.72 -44.39 30.88
N ASN A 91 -9.88 -44.66 32.18
CA ASN A 91 -10.33 -43.66 33.14
C ASN A 91 -9.34 -42.50 33.27
N SER A 92 -8.03 -42.78 33.25
CA SER A 92 -7.00 -41.74 33.26
C SER A 92 -7.05 -40.89 32.00
N ALA A 93 -7.20 -41.52 30.83
CA ALA A 93 -7.31 -40.83 29.54
C ALA A 93 -8.56 -39.94 29.45
N MET A 94 -9.69 -40.40 30.01
CA MET A 94 -10.94 -39.63 30.12
C MET A 94 -10.79 -38.45 31.10
N THR A 95 -10.18 -38.68 32.28
CA THR A 95 -9.95 -37.63 33.30
C THR A 95 -9.00 -36.54 32.80
N LEU A 96 -8.00 -36.93 32.01
CA LEU A 96 -7.03 -36.02 31.40
C LEU A 96 -7.52 -35.41 30.09
N GLU A 97 -8.75 -35.73 29.65
CA GLU A 97 -9.35 -35.20 28.41
C GLU A 97 -8.41 -35.35 27.20
N THR A 98 -7.63 -36.43 27.16
CA THR A 98 -6.54 -36.65 26.16
C THR A 98 -7.04 -36.74 24.71
N LYS A 99 -8.36 -36.78 24.53
CA LYS A 99 -9.08 -36.82 23.27
C LYS A 99 -10.14 -35.72 23.17
N ASP A 100 -10.12 -34.72 24.06
CA ASP A 100 -10.94 -33.52 23.87
C ASP A 100 -10.41 -32.72 22.69
N THR A 101 -10.94 -33.08 21.52
CA THR A 101 -10.68 -32.42 20.26
C THR A 101 -11.41 -31.09 20.14
N SER A 102 -12.28 -30.71 21.07
CA SER A 102 -12.81 -29.35 21.10
C SER A 102 -11.70 -28.39 21.57
N LEU A 103 -11.16 -28.61 22.77
CA LEU A 103 -10.20 -27.70 23.38
C LEU A 103 -8.85 -27.66 22.65
N ALA A 104 -8.29 -28.83 22.30
CA ALA A 104 -7.01 -28.90 21.61
C ALA A 104 -7.05 -28.30 20.20
N SER A 105 -8.15 -28.48 19.46
CA SER A 105 -8.30 -27.93 18.12
C SER A 105 -8.55 -26.41 18.15
N PHE A 106 -9.33 -25.92 19.12
CA PHE A 106 -9.57 -24.48 19.26
C PHE A 106 -8.30 -23.72 19.65
N PHE A 107 -7.48 -24.23 20.55
CA PHE A 107 -6.22 -23.54 20.91
C PHE A 107 -5.24 -23.44 19.74
N CYS A 108 -5.10 -24.50 18.94
CA CYS A 108 -4.28 -24.46 17.74
C CYS A 108 -4.81 -23.44 16.73
N ALA A 109 -6.12 -23.49 16.43
CA ALA A 109 -6.76 -22.54 15.50
C ALA A 109 -6.65 -21.07 15.98
N ILE A 110 -6.84 -20.82 17.28
CA ILE A 110 -6.68 -19.48 17.87
C ILE A 110 -5.23 -19.02 17.75
N ASN A 111 -4.26 -19.90 18.00
CA ASN A 111 -2.84 -19.57 17.91
C ASN A 111 -2.42 -19.28 16.46
N ASP A 112 -2.88 -20.09 15.51
CA ASP A 112 -2.62 -19.90 14.07
C ASP A 112 -3.21 -18.57 13.59
N MET A 113 -4.48 -18.29 13.94
CA MET A 113 -5.16 -17.04 13.57
C MET A 113 -4.50 -15.82 14.24
N SER A 114 -4.06 -15.96 15.50
CA SER A 114 -3.32 -14.90 16.21
C SER A 114 -1.96 -14.62 15.54
N SER A 115 -1.25 -15.67 15.14
CA SER A 115 0.02 -15.55 14.43
C SER A 115 -0.15 -14.88 13.07
N GLU A 116 -1.19 -15.25 12.32
CA GLU A 116 -1.51 -14.64 11.02
C GLU A 116 -1.89 -13.16 11.18
N LEU A 117 -2.66 -12.82 12.22
CA LEU A 117 -3.02 -11.44 12.54
C LEU A 117 -1.76 -10.60 12.80
N TYR A 118 -0.85 -11.06 13.67
CA TYR A 118 0.40 -10.35 13.96
C TYR A 118 1.30 -10.19 12.72
N ALA A 119 1.41 -11.24 11.90
CA ALA A 119 2.18 -11.17 10.66
C ALA A 119 1.59 -10.12 9.70
N THR A 120 0.26 -10.08 9.59
CA THR A 120 -0.47 -9.10 8.75
C THR A 120 -0.31 -7.68 9.27
N GLU A 121 -0.45 -7.47 10.58
CA GLU A 121 -0.25 -6.15 11.21
C GLU A 121 1.18 -5.65 11.02
N SER A 122 2.18 -6.51 11.20
CA SER A 122 3.58 -6.16 10.98
C SER A 122 3.82 -5.71 9.52
N LYS A 123 3.27 -6.45 8.56
CA LYS A 123 3.39 -6.11 7.13
C LYS A 123 2.68 -4.80 6.78
N ASN A 124 1.50 -4.57 7.36
CA ASN A 124 0.77 -3.29 7.18
C ASN A 124 1.59 -2.11 7.71
N ARG A 125 2.21 -2.26 8.88
CA ARG A 125 3.07 -1.22 9.46
C ARG A 125 4.29 -0.91 8.59
N GLU A 126 4.89 -1.93 7.97
CA GLU A 126 5.99 -1.76 7.02
C GLU A 126 5.53 -0.99 5.77
N LEU A 127 4.40 -1.38 5.19
CA LEU A 127 3.82 -0.69 4.02
C LEU A 127 3.47 0.78 4.31
N GLU A 128 2.95 1.09 5.50
CA GLU A 128 2.66 2.47 5.91
C GLU A 128 3.93 3.33 5.97
N LEU A 129 5.04 2.76 6.45
CA LEU A 129 6.34 3.44 6.49
C LEU A 129 6.87 3.69 5.08
N GLU A 130 6.78 2.69 4.19
CA GLU A 130 7.17 2.84 2.78
C GLU A 130 6.33 3.89 2.06
N LEU A 131 5.01 3.88 2.24
CA LEU A 131 4.09 4.85 1.66
C LEU A 131 4.44 6.27 2.12
N THR A 132 4.72 6.44 3.41
CA THR A 132 5.16 7.71 3.97
C THR A 132 6.48 8.20 3.35
N ASN A 133 7.44 7.29 3.15
CA ASN A 133 8.72 7.61 2.51
C ASN A 133 8.54 8.02 1.04
N ILE A 134 7.74 7.27 0.28
CA ILE A 134 7.42 7.58 -1.12
C ILE A 134 6.73 8.93 -1.23
N ARG A 135 5.78 9.23 -0.35
CA ARG A 135 5.08 10.53 -0.32
C ARG A 135 6.05 11.70 -0.09
N LYS A 136 7.01 11.56 0.83
CA LYS A 136 8.06 12.57 1.07
C LYS A 136 8.92 12.78 -0.17
N ARG A 137 9.38 11.70 -0.81
CA ARG A 137 10.17 11.75 -2.05
C ARG A 137 9.41 12.41 -3.20
N LEU A 138 8.14 12.05 -3.38
CA LEU A 138 7.27 12.65 -4.40
C LEU A 138 7.10 14.15 -4.19
N THR A 139 6.89 14.57 -2.94
CA THR A 139 6.76 15.99 -2.60
C THR A 139 8.04 16.77 -2.91
N ALA A 140 9.21 16.20 -2.58
CA ALA A 140 10.50 16.80 -2.90
C ALA A 140 10.74 16.88 -4.43
N ALA A 141 10.39 15.84 -5.17
CA ALA A 141 10.51 15.81 -6.63
C ALA A 141 9.62 16.87 -7.29
N LEU A 142 8.36 16.99 -6.86
CA LEU A 142 7.43 18.02 -7.36
C LEU A 142 7.92 19.45 -7.07
N ALA A 143 8.52 19.68 -5.90
CA ALA A 143 9.10 20.98 -5.57
C ALA A 143 10.32 21.31 -6.45
N LEU A 144 11.15 20.30 -6.76
CA LEU A 144 12.29 20.46 -7.67
C LEU A 144 11.83 20.72 -9.10
N GLU A 145 10.82 19.99 -9.59
CA GLU A 145 10.24 20.17 -10.92
C GLU A 145 9.77 21.62 -11.13
N LYS A 146 9.00 22.18 -10.19
CA LYS A 146 8.54 23.58 -10.26
C LYS A 146 9.71 24.57 -10.32
N ARG A 147 10.76 24.34 -9.54
CA ARG A 147 11.95 25.20 -9.56
C ARG A 147 12.67 25.13 -10.91
N LEU A 148 12.82 23.93 -11.47
CA LEU A 148 13.44 23.75 -12.78
C LEU A 148 12.61 24.41 -13.89
N GLU A 149 11.28 24.36 -13.80
CA GLU A 149 10.40 25.04 -14.74
C GLU A 149 10.58 26.57 -14.70
N GLU A 150 10.67 27.15 -13.49
CA GLU A 150 10.96 28.57 -13.30
C GLU A 150 12.35 28.96 -13.83
N ASP A 151 13.38 28.16 -13.54
CA ASP A 151 14.75 28.43 -13.99
C ASP A 151 14.86 28.32 -15.52
N LEU A 152 14.15 27.37 -16.13
CA LEU A 152 14.08 27.22 -17.58
C LEU A 152 13.40 28.44 -18.21
N LYS A 153 12.31 28.95 -17.62
CA LYS A 153 11.65 30.17 -18.08
C LYS A 153 12.60 31.38 -18.03
N LYS A 154 13.27 31.62 -16.90
CA LYS A 154 14.26 32.71 -16.76
C LYS A 154 15.40 32.58 -17.77
N THR A 155 15.90 31.37 -17.97
CA THR A 155 16.99 31.09 -18.91
C THR A 155 16.57 31.40 -20.35
N LYS A 156 15.34 31.04 -20.75
CA LYS A 156 14.79 31.41 -22.06
C LYS A 156 14.70 32.92 -22.24
N GLU A 157 14.21 33.65 -21.23
CA GLU A 157 14.12 35.12 -21.27
C GLU A 157 15.52 35.75 -21.43
N HIS A 158 16.51 35.27 -20.67
CA HIS A 158 17.91 35.71 -20.80
C HIS A 158 18.51 35.42 -22.18
N LEU A 159 18.22 34.24 -22.74
CA LEU A 159 18.71 33.85 -24.06
C LEU A 159 18.19 34.79 -25.16
N GLU A 160 16.91 35.15 -25.12
CA GLU A 160 16.33 36.09 -26.09
C GLU A 160 16.97 37.49 -26.00
N VAL A 161 17.23 37.97 -24.78
CA VAL A 161 17.93 39.25 -24.55
C VAL A 161 19.35 39.22 -25.12
N GLU A 162 20.11 38.16 -24.84
CA GLU A 162 21.48 38.03 -25.34
C GLU A 162 21.54 37.85 -26.86
N LYS A 163 20.57 37.13 -27.43
CA LYS A 163 20.42 37.01 -28.89
C LYS A 163 20.19 38.37 -29.54
N ALA A 164 19.27 39.19 -29.01
CA ALA A 164 19.02 40.54 -29.50
C ALA A 164 20.27 41.45 -29.38
N LYS A 165 21.02 41.36 -28.28
CA LYS A 165 22.28 42.10 -28.12
C LYS A 165 23.35 41.63 -29.11
N ALA A 166 23.48 40.33 -29.33
CA ALA A 166 24.45 39.77 -30.28
C ALA A 166 24.13 40.22 -31.72
N GLU A 167 22.84 40.21 -32.10
CA GLU A 167 22.35 40.71 -33.38
C GLU A 167 22.70 42.19 -33.57
N SER A 168 22.40 43.04 -32.58
CA SER A 168 22.73 44.47 -32.60
C SER A 168 24.23 44.73 -32.71
N ARG A 169 25.06 43.99 -31.96
CA ARG A 169 26.53 44.07 -32.05
C ARG A 169 27.03 43.65 -33.43
N SER A 170 26.48 42.59 -34.01
CA SER A 170 26.82 42.12 -35.36
C SER A 170 26.52 43.18 -36.41
N GLN A 171 25.33 43.80 -36.35
CA GLN A 171 24.95 44.90 -37.25
C GLN A 171 25.88 46.12 -37.09
N ASN A 172 26.20 46.50 -35.85
CA ASN A 172 27.13 47.61 -35.59
C ASN A 172 28.53 47.31 -36.12
N LEU A 173 29.02 46.08 -35.96
CA LEU A 173 30.35 45.68 -36.44
C LEU A 173 30.41 45.67 -37.97
N LYS A 174 29.33 45.25 -38.64
CA LYS A 174 29.19 45.37 -40.09
C LYS A 174 29.24 46.83 -40.55
N PHE A 175 28.47 47.71 -39.91
CA PHE A 175 28.47 49.15 -40.21
C PHE A 175 29.87 49.78 -40.05
N LEU A 176 30.57 49.48 -38.95
CA LEU A 176 31.93 49.99 -38.71
C LEU A 176 32.92 49.48 -39.75
N LYS A 177 32.79 48.22 -40.18
CA LYS A 177 33.62 47.65 -41.24
C LYS A 177 33.40 48.37 -42.57
N ASP A 178 32.14 48.57 -42.95
CA ASP A 178 31.79 49.27 -44.20
C ASP A 178 32.30 50.72 -44.19
N LYS A 179 32.16 51.42 -43.05
CA LYS A 179 32.66 52.79 -42.87
C LYS A 179 34.19 52.88 -42.90
N SER A 180 34.88 51.90 -42.31
CA SER A 180 36.34 51.83 -42.38
C SER A 180 36.83 51.68 -43.82
N GLU A 181 36.13 50.92 -44.65
CA GLU A 181 36.50 50.72 -46.04
C GLU A 181 36.23 51.97 -46.88
N ASP A 182 35.10 52.66 -46.66
CA ASP A 182 34.83 53.99 -47.25
C ASP A 182 35.95 54.98 -46.94
N PHE A 183 36.37 55.07 -45.66
CA PHE A 183 37.46 55.96 -45.28
C PHE A 183 38.79 55.61 -45.95
N LYS A 184 39.14 54.33 -46.08
CA LYS A 184 40.35 53.94 -46.83
C LYS A 184 40.30 54.41 -48.28
N ILE A 185 39.15 54.24 -48.94
CA ILE A 185 38.96 54.68 -50.34
C ILE A 185 39.12 56.21 -50.43
N ARG A 186 38.48 56.97 -49.52
CA ARG A 186 38.53 58.44 -49.52
C ARG A 186 39.91 58.99 -49.16
N ILE A 187 40.61 58.37 -48.22
CA ILE A 187 42.01 58.71 -47.89
C ILE A 187 42.89 58.51 -49.12
N LYS A 188 42.81 57.33 -49.75
CA LYS A 188 43.60 57.03 -50.96
C LYS A 188 43.34 58.04 -52.08
N ALA A 189 42.07 58.38 -52.34
CA ALA A 189 41.72 59.37 -53.34
C ALA A 189 42.26 60.78 -53.00
N ALA A 190 42.22 61.19 -51.73
CA ALA A 190 42.77 62.47 -51.28
C ALA A 190 44.30 62.51 -51.37
N GLU A 191 44.98 61.42 -51.02
CA GLU A 191 46.43 61.25 -51.18
C GLU A 191 46.84 61.36 -52.66
N GLU A 192 46.10 60.70 -53.57
CA GLU A 192 46.31 60.81 -55.02
C GLU A 192 46.11 62.25 -55.52
N GLN A 193 45.10 62.98 -55.00
CA GLN A 193 44.88 64.39 -55.33
C GLN A 193 45.99 65.32 -54.80
N LEU A 194 46.46 65.11 -53.58
CA LEU A 194 47.58 65.85 -52.98
C LEU A 194 48.88 65.63 -53.74
N ALA A 195 49.15 64.40 -54.16
CA ALA A 195 50.29 64.08 -55.01
C ALA A 195 50.19 64.80 -56.38
N ALA A 196 49.01 64.83 -56.99
CA ALA A 196 48.78 65.52 -58.27
C ALA A 196 48.90 67.05 -58.19
N THR A 197 48.66 67.65 -57.03
CA THR A 197 48.78 69.10 -56.80
C THR A 197 50.19 69.55 -56.38
N GLY A 198 51.16 68.63 -56.33
CA GLY A 198 52.58 68.94 -56.13
C GLY A 198 53.01 69.03 -54.65
N LEU A 199 52.32 68.34 -53.74
CA LEU A 199 52.70 68.30 -52.33
C LEU A 199 54.08 67.66 -52.13
N ASP A 200 54.95 68.33 -51.39
CA ASP A 200 56.26 67.81 -50.97
C ASP A 200 56.09 66.69 -49.90
N GLN A 201 56.65 65.51 -50.19
CA GLN A 201 56.57 64.33 -49.31
C GLN A 201 57.25 64.53 -47.95
N SER A 202 58.12 65.54 -47.82
CA SER A 202 58.77 65.93 -46.55
C SER A 202 57.77 66.42 -45.49
N LEU A 203 56.59 66.91 -45.91
CA LEU A 203 55.53 67.44 -45.04
C LEU A 203 54.47 66.39 -44.64
N THR A 204 54.66 65.12 -45.04
CA THR A 204 53.72 64.05 -44.65
C THR A 204 53.85 63.72 -43.16
N HIS A 205 52.73 63.29 -42.53
CA HIS A 205 52.72 62.94 -41.11
C HIS A 205 53.79 61.90 -40.76
N GLN A 206 54.02 60.91 -41.62
CA GLN A 206 55.02 59.87 -41.39
C GLN A 206 56.46 60.42 -41.43
N SER A 207 56.76 61.35 -42.35
CA SER A 207 58.04 62.06 -42.41
C SER A 207 58.23 63.01 -41.22
N LEU A 208 57.18 63.70 -40.78
CA LEU A 208 57.23 64.62 -39.63
C LEU A 208 57.39 63.88 -38.29
N VAL A 209 56.70 62.75 -38.11
CA VAL A 209 56.85 61.91 -36.90
C VAL A 209 58.25 61.31 -36.81
N SER A 210 58.77 60.79 -37.93
CA SER A 210 60.15 60.26 -37.99
C SER A 210 61.25 61.32 -37.85
N LEU A 211 60.92 62.60 -38.06
CA LEU A 211 61.79 63.74 -37.75
C LEU A 211 61.69 64.20 -36.29
N SER A 212 60.64 63.79 -35.55
CA SER A 212 60.38 64.20 -34.16
C SER A 212 60.76 63.15 -33.12
N GLU A 213 61.00 61.90 -33.55
CA GLU A 213 61.68 60.85 -32.77
C GLU A 213 63.19 60.92 -32.97
#